data_AF-H5TXA3-F1
#
_entry.id   AF-H5TXA3-F1
#
_cell.length_a   1.000
_cell.length_b   1.000
_cell.length_c   1.000
_cell.angle_alpha   90.00
_cell.angle_beta   90.00
_cell.angle_gamma   90.00
#
_symmetry.space_group_name_H-M   'P 1'
#
loop_
_entity.id
_entity.type
_entity.pdbx_description
1 polymer ?
#
loop_
_entity_poly.entity_id
_entity_poly.type
_entity_poly.pdbx_seq_one_letter_code
_entity_poly.pdbx_strand_id
1 'polypeptide(L)'
;MTTSRAALTTIVAHLSDGTRALIVGRIDAFPGHPAAGTPVEPLAVGTGEAATDHDGPLFALVSVTWATEVTTHSLTTGDTVTEYVPGFLGPSGTSWYLAPVSATEHGFRLVGRCAAGFHTARLPELAGIDAPRQVNVHVFPI
;
A
#
# COMPACT_ATOMS: atom_id res chain seq x y z
N MET A 1 -21.32 6.41 13.70
CA MET A 1 -20.52 7.65 13.80
C MET A 1 -19.36 7.50 12.84
N THR A 2 -19.40 8.24 11.74
CA THR A 2 -18.36 8.22 10.71
C THR A 2 -17.35 9.28 11.08
N THR A 3 -16.26 8.89 11.74
CA THR A 3 -15.21 9.84 12.14
C THR A 3 -14.28 10.04 10.95
N SER A 4 -14.74 10.82 9.97
CA SER A 4 -13.98 11.19 8.78
C SER A 4 -12.80 12.06 9.20
N ARG A 5 -11.57 11.56 9.05
CA ARG A 5 -10.37 12.38 9.16
C ARG A 5 -9.98 12.87 7.78
N ALA A 6 -9.66 14.16 7.66
CA ALA A 6 -9.13 14.73 6.44
C ALA A 6 -7.67 14.30 6.21
N ALA A 7 -7.35 13.86 5.00
CA ALA A 7 -5.96 13.81 4.53
C ALA A 7 -5.54 15.19 4.02
N LEU A 8 -4.40 15.72 4.48
CA LEU A 8 -3.92 17.06 4.10
C LEU A 8 -3.42 17.14 2.65
N THR A 9 -3.06 16.01 2.06
CA THR A 9 -2.58 15.92 0.70
C THR A 9 -3.07 14.61 0.12
N THR A 10 -3.72 14.70 -1.04
CA THR A 10 -4.25 13.53 -1.73
C THR A 10 -3.84 13.52 -3.19
N ILE A 11 -3.87 12.33 -3.77
CA ILE A 11 -3.73 12.12 -5.20
C ILE A 11 -5.03 11.50 -5.70
N VAL A 12 -5.61 12.11 -6.73
CA VAL A 12 -6.78 11.55 -7.41
C VAL A 12 -6.35 10.43 -8.34
N ALA A 13 -6.98 9.26 -8.21
CA ALA A 13 -6.86 8.16 -9.14
C ALA A 13 -8.24 7.80 -9.70
N HIS A 14 -8.25 7.08 -10.83
CA HIS A 14 -9.48 6.59 -11.43
C HIS A 14 -9.46 5.06 -11.46
N LEU A 15 -10.45 4.44 -10.82
CA LEU A 15 -10.64 3.00 -10.90
C LEU A 15 -11.07 2.61 -12.32
N SER A 16 -10.88 1.35 -12.67
CA SER A 16 -11.21 0.80 -13.98
C SER A 16 -12.69 0.89 -14.36
N ASP A 17 -13.58 1.06 -13.38
CA ASP A 17 -15.02 1.29 -13.57
C ASP A 17 -15.39 2.79 -13.71
N GLY A 18 -14.39 3.68 -13.73
CA GLY A 18 -14.57 5.13 -13.81
C GLY A 18 -14.73 5.82 -12.45
N THR A 19 -14.83 5.06 -11.35
CA THR A 19 -14.95 5.64 -10.00
C THR A 19 -13.72 6.47 -9.67
N ARG A 20 -13.96 7.70 -9.18
CA ARG A 20 -12.90 8.55 -8.63
C ARG A 20 -12.49 8.00 -7.27
N ALA A 21 -11.21 7.75 -7.10
CA ALA A 21 -10.60 7.28 -5.86
C ALA A 21 -9.58 8.29 -5.35
N LEU A 22 -9.34 8.27 -4.04
CA LEU A 22 -8.40 9.16 -3.38
C LEU A 22 -7.29 8.36 -2.72
N ILE A 23 -6.06 8.67 -3.09
CA ILE A 23 -4.86 8.13 -2.45
C ILE A 23 -4.45 9.12 -1.36
N VAL A 24 -4.49 8.68 -0.11
CA VAL A 24 -4.26 9.52 1.08
C VAL A 24 -2.87 9.38 1.68
N GLY A 25 -2.06 8.47 1.14
CA GLY A 25 -0.78 8.11 1.70
C GLY A 25 -0.09 6.97 0.99
N ARG A 26 1.11 6.64 1.47
CA ARG A 26 1.97 5.59 0.93
C ARG A 26 2.44 4.64 2.02
N ILE A 27 2.68 3.40 1.63
CA ILE A 27 3.39 2.39 2.44
C ILE A 27 4.44 1.74 1.56
N ASP A 28 5.68 1.72 2.03
CA ASP A 28 6.75 0.92 1.46
C ASP A 28 7.00 -0.28 2.38
N ALA A 29 6.82 -1.49 1.83
CA ALA A 29 6.89 -2.73 2.60
C ALA A 29 7.99 -3.66 2.09
N PHE A 30 8.56 -4.41 3.03
CA PHE A 30 9.60 -5.42 2.79
C PHE A 30 9.54 -6.46 3.92
N PRO A 31 9.80 -7.75 3.66
CA PRO A 31 10.01 -8.37 2.35
C PRO A 31 8.69 -8.87 1.69
N GLY A 32 7.54 -8.49 2.24
CA GLY A 32 6.23 -8.94 1.78
C GLY A 32 5.11 -7.96 2.14
N HIS A 33 3.87 -8.41 2.01
CA HIS A 33 2.71 -7.54 2.23
C HIS A 33 2.68 -6.92 3.64
N PRO A 34 2.37 -5.63 3.78
CA PRO A 34 2.12 -5.02 5.08
C PRO A 34 0.87 -5.65 5.72
N ALA A 35 0.90 -5.77 7.04
CA ALA A 35 -0.22 -6.31 7.79
C ALA A 35 -1.42 -5.33 7.82
N ALA A 36 -2.62 -5.86 8.06
CA ALA A 36 -3.78 -5.06 8.39
C ALA A 36 -3.48 -4.13 9.58
N GLY A 37 -3.98 -2.89 9.55
CA GLY A 37 -3.74 -1.91 10.60
C GLY A 37 -2.39 -1.18 10.50
N THR A 38 -1.55 -1.50 9.51
CA THR A 38 -0.30 -0.75 9.25
C THR A 38 -0.64 0.74 9.05
N PRO A 39 0.03 1.66 9.78
CA PRO A 39 -0.17 3.09 9.61
C PRO A 39 0.28 3.52 8.23
N VAL A 40 -0.48 4.43 7.63
CA VAL A 40 -0.20 4.97 6.31
C VAL A 40 0.58 6.27 6.46
N GLU A 41 1.70 6.38 5.76
CA GLU A 41 2.49 7.61 5.75
C GLU A 41 1.83 8.66 4.86
N PRO A 42 1.70 9.92 5.31
CA PRO A 42 1.13 10.98 4.49
C PRO A 42 1.95 11.22 3.22
N LEU A 43 1.28 11.57 2.13
CA LEU A 43 1.96 11.96 0.90
C LEU A 43 2.65 13.33 1.06
N ALA A 44 3.88 13.42 0.57
CA ALA A 44 4.58 14.69 0.41
C ALA A 44 4.23 15.41 -0.91
N VAL A 45 3.54 14.72 -1.82
CA VAL A 45 3.18 15.19 -3.16
C VAL A 45 1.70 14.92 -3.44
N GLY A 46 1.03 15.83 -4.13
CA GLY A 46 -0.38 15.71 -4.45
C GLY A 46 -1.08 17.06 -4.51
N THR A 47 -2.40 17.03 -4.64
CA THR A 47 -3.25 18.22 -4.44
C THR A 47 -3.39 18.44 -2.95
N GLY A 48 -3.02 19.63 -2.47
CA GLY A 48 -3.14 20.04 -1.06
C GLY A 48 -4.58 20.27 -0.59
N GLU A 49 -5.56 19.63 -1.22
CA GLU A 49 -6.95 19.68 -0.81
C GLU A 49 -7.24 18.57 0.20
N ALA A 50 -7.83 18.99 1.31
CA ALA A 50 -8.31 18.09 2.35
C ALA A 50 -9.38 17.16 1.79
N ALA A 51 -9.14 15.84 1.81
CA ALA A 51 -10.13 14.88 1.35
C ALA A 51 -10.70 14.05 2.49
N THR A 52 -12.01 13.82 2.44
CA THR A 52 -12.78 13.02 3.39
C THR A 52 -13.30 11.75 2.71
N ASP A 53 -13.75 10.79 3.51
CA ASP A 53 -14.44 9.58 3.02
C ASP A 53 -15.75 9.85 2.26
N HIS A 54 -16.27 11.08 2.32
CA HIS A 54 -17.44 11.50 1.54
C HIS A 54 -17.09 11.81 0.08
N ASP A 55 -15.81 12.04 -0.24
CA ASP A 55 -15.33 12.43 -1.57
C ASP A 55 -15.03 11.24 -2.49
N GLY A 56 -15.15 10.02 -1.96
CA GLY A 56 -14.90 8.76 -2.64
C GLY A 56 -14.12 7.76 -1.77
N PRO A 57 -13.90 6.53 -2.28
CA PRO A 57 -13.12 5.53 -1.56
C PRO A 57 -11.68 5.97 -1.37
N LEU A 58 -11.16 5.75 -0.15
CA LEU A 58 -9.82 6.12 0.28
C LEU A 58 -8.87 4.92 0.20
N PHE A 59 -7.67 5.16 -0.33
CA PHE A 59 -6.64 4.15 -0.50
C PHE A 59 -5.26 4.65 -0.06
N ALA A 60 -4.38 3.72 0.30
CA ALA A 60 -2.95 3.92 0.32
C ALA A 60 -2.33 3.33 -0.95
N LEU A 61 -1.33 4.02 -1.52
CA LEU A 61 -0.45 3.44 -2.52
C LEU A 61 0.60 2.57 -1.82
N VAL A 62 0.63 1.28 -2.11
CA VAL A 62 1.54 0.34 -1.49
C VAL A 62 2.59 -0.11 -2.50
N SER A 63 3.86 -0.01 -2.11
CA SER A 63 4.98 -0.67 -2.77
C SER A 63 5.45 -1.84 -1.90
N VAL A 64 5.71 -2.99 -2.51
CA VAL A 64 6.26 -4.16 -1.80
C VAL A 64 7.51 -4.60 -2.52
N THR A 65 8.67 -4.44 -1.88
CA THR A 65 9.93 -5.01 -2.34
C THR A 65 10.02 -6.45 -1.84
N TRP A 66 10.03 -7.41 -2.78
CA TRP A 66 9.98 -8.82 -2.45
C TRP A 66 11.35 -9.43 -2.23
N ALA A 67 11.48 -10.17 -1.12
CA ALA A 67 12.59 -11.05 -0.85
C ALA A 67 12.14 -12.26 -0.03
N THR A 68 12.94 -13.31 -0.02
CA THR A 68 12.69 -14.48 0.81
C THR A 68 13.60 -14.45 2.01
N GLU A 69 13.03 -14.54 3.21
CA GLU A 69 13.78 -14.70 4.45
C GLU A 69 14.39 -16.10 4.50
N VAL A 70 15.72 -16.17 4.51
CA VAL A 70 16.49 -17.41 4.61
C VAL A 70 17.26 -17.36 5.92
N THR A 71 16.88 -18.25 6.84
CA THR A 71 17.55 -18.39 8.13
C THR A 71 18.42 -19.64 8.10
N THR A 72 19.73 -19.46 8.23
CA THR A 72 20.72 -20.54 8.28
C THR A 72 21.14 -20.78 9.72
N HIS A 73 21.03 -22.02 10.16
CA HIS A 73 21.50 -22.46 11.47
C HIS A 73 22.82 -23.21 11.33
N SER A 74 23.87 -22.69 11.96
CA SER A 74 25.16 -23.36 12.05
C SER A 74 25.10 -24.46 13.10
N LEU A 75 25.17 -25.72 12.67
CA LEU A 75 25.17 -26.87 13.59
C LEU A 75 26.47 -27.01 14.38
N THR A 76 27.53 -26.29 14.00
CA THR A 76 28.85 -26.37 14.64
C THR A 76 29.05 -25.27 15.68
N THR A 77 28.61 -24.04 15.38
CA THR A 77 28.77 -22.89 16.29
C THR A 77 27.49 -22.56 17.06
N GLY A 78 26.34 -23.07 16.63
CA GLY A 78 25.03 -22.71 17.18
C GLY A 78 24.49 -21.36 16.66
N ASP A 79 25.26 -20.66 15.83
CA ASP A 79 24.87 -19.35 15.32
C ASP A 79 23.68 -19.45 14.37
N THR A 80 22.87 -18.40 14.36
CA THR A 80 21.76 -18.24 13.43
C THR A 80 21.96 -16.94 12.66
N VAL A 81 21.93 -17.03 11.33
CA VAL A 81 22.04 -15.87 10.43
C VAL A 81 20.80 -15.82 9.55
N THR A 82 20.17 -14.65 9.48
CA THR A 82 19.01 -14.41 8.62
C THR A 82 19.41 -13.45 7.51
N GLU A 83 19.14 -13.85 6.27
CA GLU A 83 19.37 -13.07 5.07
C GLU A 83 18.06 -12.95 4.28
N TYR A 84 17.90 -11.85 3.55
CA TYR A 84 16.76 -11.66 2.64
C TYR A 84 17.24 -11.77 1.20
N VAL A 85 16.84 -12.84 0.52
CA VAL A 85 17.32 -13.17 -0.82
C VAL A 85 16.23 -12.86 -1.86
N PRO A 86 16.41 -11.85 -2.73
CA PRO A 86 15.44 -11.55 -3.78
C PRO A 86 15.27 -12.71 -4.77
N GLY A 87 14.03 -13.07 -5.09
CA GLY A 87 13.72 -14.09 -6.11
C GLY A 87 14.03 -15.54 -5.73
N PHE A 88 14.43 -15.80 -4.49
CA PHE A 88 14.66 -17.16 -4.00
C PHE A 88 13.33 -17.83 -3.63
N LEU A 89 12.82 -18.74 -4.46
CA LEU A 89 11.55 -19.46 -4.23
C LEU A 89 10.31 -18.55 -4.03
N GLY A 90 10.32 -17.34 -4.59
CA GLY A 90 9.24 -16.37 -4.42
C GLY A 90 9.27 -15.23 -5.45
N PRO A 91 8.32 -14.29 -5.37
CA PRO A 91 8.33 -13.10 -6.21
C PRO A 91 9.63 -12.30 -6.01
N SER A 92 9.99 -11.52 -7.02
CA SER A 92 11.14 -10.61 -6.99
C SER A 92 10.75 -9.23 -7.49
N GLY A 93 11.57 -8.23 -7.18
CA GLY A 93 11.33 -6.84 -7.56
C GLY A 93 10.28 -6.15 -6.70
N THR A 94 9.75 -5.04 -7.20
CA THR A 94 8.73 -4.24 -6.50
C THR A 94 7.35 -4.43 -7.13
N SER A 95 6.36 -4.81 -6.32
CA SER A 95 4.95 -4.80 -6.71
C SER A 95 4.25 -3.55 -6.20
N TRP A 96 3.27 -3.06 -6.95
CA TRP A 96 2.50 -1.87 -6.62
C TRP A 96 1.00 -2.13 -6.66
N TYR A 97 0.27 -1.63 -5.67
CA TYR A 97 -1.19 -1.71 -5.62
C TYR A 97 -1.81 -0.60 -4.76
N LEU A 98 -3.11 -0.37 -4.95
CA LEU A 98 -3.92 0.42 -4.02
C LEU A 98 -4.55 -0.50 -2.98
N ALA A 99 -4.45 -0.12 -1.70
CA ALA A 99 -5.09 -0.85 -0.60
C ALA A 99 -6.02 0.07 0.19
N PRO A 100 -7.22 -0.40 0.56
CA PRO A 100 -8.19 0.44 1.23
C PRO A 100 -7.73 0.78 2.65
N VAL A 101 -8.17 1.94 3.11
CA VAL A 101 -7.80 2.46 4.43
C VAL A 101 -9.02 2.92 5.21
N SER A 102 -8.87 2.95 6.53
CA SER A 102 -9.82 3.58 7.44
C SER A 102 -9.16 4.75 8.16
N ALA A 103 -9.95 5.80 8.41
CA ALA A 103 -9.54 6.90 9.26
C ALA A 103 -9.49 6.48 10.74
N THR A 104 -8.52 7.03 11.47
CA THR A 104 -8.31 6.84 12.90
C THR A 104 -7.96 8.17 13.57
N GLU A 105 -7.96 8.20 14.90
CA GLU A 105 -7.55 9.36 15.71
C GLU A 105 -6.10 9.82 15.47
N HIS A 106 -5.28 9.02 14.78
CA HIS A 106 -3.87 9.34 14.48
C HIS A 106 -3.53 9.36 12.98
N GLY A 107 -4.49 9.19 12.08
CA GLY A 107 -4.24 9.17 10.64
C GLY A 107 -5.02 8.06 9.95
N PHE A 108 -4.44 7.46 8.92
CA PHE A 108 -5.06 6.34 8.19
C PHE A 108 -4.33 5.04 8.46
N ARG A 109 -5.07 3.93 8.41
CA ARG A 109 -4.52 2.57 8.55
C ARG A 109 -5.08 1.65 7.48
N LEU A 110 -4.27 0.70 7.03
CA LEU A 110 -4.73 -0.33 6.09
C LEU A 110 -5.90 -1.13 6.68
N VAL A 111 -6.91 -1.40 5.84
CA VAL A 111 -8.03 -2.27 6.17
C VAL A 111 -7.87 -3.60 5.42
N GLY A 112 -8.14 -4.69 6.14
CA GLY A 112 -8.29 -6.04 5.59
C GLY A 112 -6.98 -6.83 5.39
N ARG A 113 -7.12 -8.11 4.99
CA ARG A 113 -6.06 -9.15 4.97
C ARG A 113 -5.78 -9.82 3.60
N CYS A 114 -6.55 -9.53 2.56
CA CYS A 114 -6.58 -10.27 1.30
C CYS A 114 -6.29 -9.36 0.11
N ALA A 115 -5.42 -9.85 -0.77
CA ALA A 115 -5.11 -9.27 -2.05
C ALA A 115 -5.95 -9.96 -3.13
N ALA A 116 -7.12 -9.42 -3.46
CA ALA A 116 -7.78 -9.72 -4.74
C ALA A 116 -9.08 -8.90 -4.91
N GLY A 117 -9.02 -7.85 -5.72
CA GLY A 117 -10.12 -7.65 -6.66
C GLY A 117 -9.56 -7.53 -8.06
N PHE A 118 -10.37 -7.86 -9.06
CA PHE A 118 -10.03 -7.74 -10.48
C PHE A 118 -10.08 -6.29 -10.98
N HIS A 119 -9.87 -5.33 -10.09
CA HIS A 119 -9.96 -3.91 -10.38
C HIS A 119 -8.55 -3.33 -10.49
N THR A 120 -8.40 -2.39 -11.41
CA THR A 120 -7.17 -1.61 -11.54
C THR A 120 -7.48 -0.14 -11.33
N ALA A 121 -6.45 0.64 -11.03
CA ALA A 121 -6.54 2.08 -10.96
C ALA A 121 -5.49 2.70 -11.89
N ARG A 122 -5.89 3.72 -12.63
CA ARG A 122 -4.95 4.59 -13.36
C ARG A 122 -4.46 5.67 -12.41
N LEU A 123 -3.15 5.71 -12.21
CA LEU A 123 -2.46 6.72 -11.43
C LEU A 123 -2.06 7.90 -12.32
N PRO A 124 -2.09 9.15 -11.80
CA PRO A 124 -1.40 10.25 -12.45
C PRO A 124 0.11 10.06 -12.32
N GLU A 125 0.88 10.92 -12.99
CA GLU A 125 2.33 10.96 -12.79
C GLU A 125 2.64 11.50 -11.38
N LEU A 126 3.48 10.77 -10.65
CA LEU A 126 3.80 11.05 -9.25
C LEU A 126 5.27 11.43 -9.13
N ALA A 127 5.54 12.72 -8.89
CA ALA A 127 6.91 13.20 -8.77
C ALA A 127 7.65 12.48 -7.62
N GLY A 128 8.80 11.87 -7.91
CA GLY A 128 9.62 11.14 -6.93
C GLY A 128 9.07 9.78 -6.52
N ILE A 129 8.07 9.25 -7.24
CA ILE A 129 7.51 7.91 -6.99
C ILE A 129 7.48 7.13 -8.31
N ASP A 130 8.28 6.07 -8.40
CA ASP A 130 8.39 5.21 -9.60
C ASP A 130 7.25 4.17 -9.70
N ALA A 131 6.04 4.56 -9.33
CA ALA A 131 4.87 3.71 -9.46
C ALA A 131 4.45 3.58 -10.94
N PRO A 132 4.01 2.40 -11.39
CA PRO A 132 3.47 2.26 -12.73
C PRO A 132 2.16 3.05 -12.86
N ARG A 133 1.89 3.54 -14.07
CA ARG A 133 0.66 4.32 -14.37
C ARG A 133 -0.64 3.54 -14.15
N GLN A 134 -0.56 2.22 -14.06
CA GLN A 134 -1.69 1.37 -13.75
C GLN A 134 -1.26 0.38 -12.66
N VAL A 135 -2.05 0.31 -11.60
CA VAL A 135 -1.82 -0.60 -10.46
C VAL A 135 -3.07 -1.42 -10.19
N ASN A 136 -2.88 -2.58 -9.57
CA ASN A 136 -4.02 -3.36 -9.07
C ASN A 136 -4.64 -2.66 -7.86
N VAL A 137 -5.93 -2.90 -7.65
CA VAL A 137 -6.66 -2.42 -6.48
C VAL A 137 -7.02 -3.64 -5.66
N HIS A 138 -6.54 -3.69 -4.43
CA HIS A 138 -6.96 -4.71 -3.49
C HIS A 138 -8.35 -4.35 -2.98
N VAL A 139 -9.28 -5.29 -3.12
CA VAL A 139 -10.68 -5.10 -2.75
C VAL A 139 -10.98 -6.07 -1.62
N PHE A 140 -11.76 -5.61 -0.65
CA PHE A 140 -12.38 -6.47 0.35
C PHE A 140 -13.85 -6.63 0.00
N PRO A 141 -14.43 -7.84 0.15
CA PRO A 141 -15.87 -7.95 0.22
C PRO A 141 -16.36 -7.09 1.39
N ILE A 142 -17.42 -6.33 1.10
CA ILE A 142 -18.12 -5.43 2.00
C ILE A 142 -18.77 -6.22 3.14
#